data_AF-A0A7X6LZW9-F1
#
_entry.id   AF-A0A7X6LZW9-F1
#
_cell.length_a   1.000
_cell.length_b   1.000
_cell.length_c   1.000
_cell.angle_alpha   90.00
_cell.angle_beta   90.00
_cell.angle_gamma   90.00
#
_symmetry.space_group_name_H-M   'P 1'
#
loop_
_entity.id
_entity.type
_entity.pdbx_description
1 polymer ?
#
loop_
_entity_poly.entity_id
_entity_poly.type
_entity_poly.pdbx_seq_one_letter_code
_entity_poly.pdbx_strand_id
1 'polypeptide(L)'
;MDDNTPTTEGDATRPDRQLIQRREQAWSNYQQACADLAGTRIRANLDGWKRWLRILPGAAVDQAERRREEIRGELARHGVGADDRHWGVLSGGDTGTFGGCFGLEHTIDQLAERCAEVDPHWARTLRRIARDTTDIRPLAADGDRSAVSDLTERVLQAVRMAPDDDARRRLTIHLPGEVRPVPADPTTLLERQGPVTVQFEIYASTIKLDHIDVIPPLRRMGLGTATLRHLCRTADAHGMHIVAQLVPTFRDDDSAVPILARWFREQGFEVTERLGGRVVRAPSSIR
;
A
#
# COMPACT_ATOMS: atom_id res chain seq x y z
N MET A 1 -2.76 15.14 5.31
CA MET A 1 -4.03 15.66 4.78
C MET A 1 -4.06 15.57 3.26
N ASP A 2 -5.23 15.26 2.68
CA ASP A 2 -5.47 15.33 1.24
C ASP A 2 -5.09 16.72 0.71
N ASP A 3 -4.21 16.78 -0.29
CA ASP A 3 -4.19 17.94 -1.19
C ASP A 3 -5.42 17.81 -2.11
N ASN A 4 -6.53 18.33 -1.61
CA ASN A 4 -7.59 18.87 -2.45
C ASN A 4 -7.49 20.40 -2.47
N THR A 5 -6.27 20.96 -2.57
CA THR A 5 -6.17 22.22 -3.31
C THR A 5 -6.91 22.01 -4.63
N PRO A 6 -7.87 22.85 -5.01
CA PRO A 6 -8.41 22.85 -6.35
C PRO A 6 -7.37 23.51 -7.27
N THR A 7 -6.17 22.93 -7.34
CA THR A 7 -5.39 22.99 -8.57
C THR A 7 -6.16 22.12 -9.55
N THR A 8 -6.84 22.81 -10.47
CA THR A 8 -7.44 22.31 -11.71
C THR A 8 -7.28 20.80 -11.89
N GLU A 9 -8.40 20.07 -11.94
CA GLU A 9 -8.47 18.69 -12.41
C GLU A 9 -7.71 18.55 -13.74
N GLY A 10 -6.41 18.29 -13.68
CA GLY A 10 -5.54 18.49 -14.84
C GLY A 10 -4.06 18.68 -14.54
N ASP A 11 -3.64 19.01 -13.31
CA ASP A 11 -2.21 19.18 -13.03
C ASP A 11 -1.47 17.83 -13.01
N ALA A 12 -0.74 17.54 -14.08
CA ALA A 12 0.08 16.35 -14.26
C ALA A 12 1.35 16.37 -13.38
N THR A 13 1.64 17.48 -12.71
CA THR A 13 2.81 17.61 -11.83
C THR A 13 2.59 17.09 -10.41
N ARG A 14 1.35 16.73 -10.05
CA ARG A 14 1.03 16.18 -8.73
C ARG A 14 1.73 14.84 -8.47
N PRO A 15 2.41 14.65 -7.33
CA PRO A 15 3.18 13.42 -7.06
C PRO A 15 2.36 12.13 -7.04
N ASP A 16 1.12 12.17 -6.53
CA ASP A 16 0.19 11.03 -6.50
C ASP A 16 -0.18 10.58 -7.92
N ARG A 17 -0.51 11.54 -8.81
CA ARG A 17 -0.79 11.26 -10.23
C ARG A 17 0.41 10.74 -10.99
N GLN A 18 1.61 11.25 -10.71
CA GLN A 18 2.83 10.74 -11.33
C GLN A 18 3.07 9.27 -10.98
N LEU A 19 2.80 8.86 -9.74
CA LEU A 19 2.92 7.46 -9.35
C LEU A 19 1.92 6.57 -10.12
N ILE A 20 0.66 7.01 -10.23
CA ILE A 20 -0.38 6.30 -11.01
C ILE A 20 0.01 6.20 -12.49
N GLN A 21 0.49 7.28 -13.11
CA GLN A 21 0.94 7.26 -14.51
C GLN A 21 2.13 6.32 -14.71
N ARG A 22 3.11 6.33 -13.81
CA ARG A 22 4.25 5.39 -13.85
C ARG A 22 3.79 3.95 -13.72
N ARG A 23 2.79 3.69 -12.87
CA ARG A 23 2.16 2.39 -12.72
C ARG A 23 1.52 1.91 -14.02
N GLU A 24 0.68 2.73 -14.65
CA GLU A 24 0.03 2.42 -15.93
C GLU A 24 1.05 2.18 -17.04
N GLN A 25 2.09 3.02 -17.13
CA GLN A 25 3.16 2.87 -18.10
C GLN A 25 3.95 1.56 -17.87
N ALA A 26 4.29 1.24 -16.63
CA ALA A 26 5.01 0.00 -16.29
C ALA A 26 4.18 -1.24 -16.65
N TRP A 27 2.86 -1.18 -16.42
CA TRP A 27 1.95 -2.25 -16.80
C TRP A 27 1.88 -2.42 -18.32
N SER A 28 1.71 -1.33 -19.06
CA SER A 28 1.72 -1.34 -20.54
C SER A 28 3.04 -1.90 -21.09
N ASN A 29 4.18 -1.49 -20.53
CA ASN A 29 5.50 -2.01 -20.92
C ASN A 29 5.60 -3.53 -20.70
N TYR A 30 5.06 -4.05 -19.60
CA TYR A 30 5.04 -5.47 -19.32
C TYR A 30 4.14 -6.26 -20.27
N GLN A 31 2.94 -5.73 -20.56
CA GLN A 31 2.03 -6.33 -21.54
C GLN A 31 2.67 -6.39 -22.93
N GLN A 32 3.35 -5.33 -23.35
CA GLN A 32 4.10 -5.30 -24.61
C GLN A 32 5.23 -6.35 -24.62
N ALA A 33 6.00 -6.48 -23.54
CA ALA A 33 7.04 -7.50 -23.42
C ALA A 33 6.47 -8.93 -23.51
N CYS A 34 5.29 -9.16 -22.94
CA CYS A 34 4.59 -10.44 -23.06
C CYS A 34 4.14 -10.72 -24.51
N ALA A 35 3.59 -9.72 -25.20
CA ALA A 35 3.19 -9.81 -26.60
C ALA A 35 4.41 -10.08 -27.51
N ASP A 36 5.52 -9.38 -27.28
CA ASP A 36 6.77 -9.55 -28.02
C ASP A 36 7.35 -10.96 -27.84
N LEU A 37 7.33 -11.49 -26.62
CA LEU A 37 7.74 -12.86 -26.33
C LEU A 37 6.85 -13.88 -27.05
N ALA A 38 5.52 -13.69 -26.98
CA ALA A 38 4.56 -14.56 -27.66
C ALA A 38 4.77 -14.55 -29.18
N GLY A 39 4.91 -13.36 -29.79
CA GLY A 39 5.20 -13.21 -31.22
C GLY A 39 6.55 -13.82 -31.63
N THR A 40 7.57 -13.73 -30.76
CA THR A 40 8.88 -14.35 -30.99
C THR A 40 8.81 -15.87 -30.92
N ARG A 41 8.04 -16.43 -29.97
CA ARG A 41 7.78 -17.88 -29.89
C ARG A 41 7.00 -18.40 -31.10
N ILE A 42 6.00 -17.66 -31.57
CA ILE A 42 5.23 -18.02 -32.79
C ILE A 42 6.16 -18.07 -34.00
N ARG A 43 6.96 -17.01 -34.25
CA ARG A 43 7.95 -16.98 -35.33
C ARG A 43 8.98 -18.12 -35.21
N ALA A 44 9.44 -18.40 -33.99
CA ALA A 44 10.35 -19.51 -33.73
C ALA A 44 9.75 -20.89 -34.03
N ASN A 45 8.44 -21.07 -33.81
CA ASN A 45 7.74 -22.31 -34.12
C ASN A 45 7.44 -22.48 -35.62
N LEU A 46 7.19 -21.38 -36.35
CA LEU A 46 6.89 -21.41 -37.79
C LEU A 46 8.11 -21.74 -38.67
N ASP A 47 9.33 -21.42 -38.22
CA ASP A 47 10.57 -21.57 -39.02
C ASP A 47 11.19 -22.99 -39.04
N GLY A 48 10.50 -24.01 -38.51
CA GLY A 48 10.89 -25.42 -38.67
C GLY A 48 12.23 -25.83 -38.04
N TRP A 49 12.94 -26.80 -38.67
CA TRP A 49 14.04 -27.66 -38.14
C TRP A 49 15.19 -26.98 -37.35
N LYS A 50 15.32 -25.64 -37.35
CA LYS A 50 16.30 -24.87 -36.54
C LYS A 50 15.79 -24.53 -35.13
N ARG A 51 14.74 -25.20 -34.65
CA ARG A 51 14.05 -24.95 -33.37
C ARG A 51 14.97 -24.94 -32.15
N TRP A 52 15.93 -25.87 -32.06
CA TRP A 52 16.83 -25.97 -30.91
C TRP A 52 17.85 -24.81 -30.84
N LEU A 53 18.30 -24.28 -31.99
CA LEU A 53 19.25 -23.15 -32.05
C LEU A 53 18.65 -21.85 -31.49
N ARG A 54 17.32 -21.73 -31.46
CA ARG A 54 16.61 -20.53 -30.96
C ARG A 54 16.22 -20.60 -29.49
N ILE A 55 16.47 -21.74 -28.84
CA ILE A 55 16.29 -21.96 -27.40
C ILE A 55 17.66 -21.92 -26.68
N LEU A 56 18.76 -21.77 -27.43
CA LEU A 56 20.09 -21.60 -26.86
C LEU A 56 20.18 -20.30 -26.06
N PRO A 57 21.01 -20.27 -24.99
CA PRO A 57 21.34 -19.03 -24.29
C PRO A 57 21.81 -17.95 -25.27
N GLY A 58 21.20 -16.76 -25.19
CA GLY A 58 21.47 -15.62 -26.08
C GLY A 58 20.65 -15.60 -27.37
N ALA A 59 19.80 -16.59 -27.64
CA ALA A 59 18.87 -16.56 -28.77
C ALA A 59 17.70 -15.60 -28.53
N ALA A 60 16.99 -15.23 -29.60
CA ALA A 60 15.91 -14.24 -29.56
C ALA A 60 14.79 -14.56 -28.55
N VAL A 61 14.46 -15.84 -28.33
CA VAL A 61 13.45 -16.24 -27.33
C VAL A 61 13.98 -16.01 -25.91
N ASP A 62 15.20 -16.46 -25.62
CA ASP A 62 15.85 -16.24 -24.31
C ASP A 62 16.04 -14.74 -24.01
N GLN A 63 16.43 -13.93 -25.00
CA GLN A 63 16.51 -12.47 -24.83
C GLN A 63 15.15 -11.83 -24.51
N ALA A 64 14.08 -12.26 -25.20
CA ALA A 64 12.73 -11.76 -24.93
C ALA A 64 12.22 -12.22 -23.55
N GLU A 65 12.54 -13.44 -23.12
CA GLU A 65 12.23 -13.95 -21.78
C GLU A 65 12.94 -13.14 -20.69
N ARG A 66 14.25 -12.90 -20.85
CA ARG A 66 15.03 -12.07 -19.92
C ARG A 66 14.50 -10.65 -19.84
N ARG A 67 14.20 -10.01 -20.99
CA ARG A 67 13.62 -8.67 -21.01
C ARG A 67 12.28 -8.61 -20.27
N ARG A 68 11.41 -9.61 -20.50
CA ARG A 68 10.13 -9.71 -19.76
C ARG A 68 10.39 -9.85 -18.26
N GLU A 69 11.36 -10.67 -17.88
CA GLU A 69 11.72 -10.90 -16.48
C GLU A 69 12.30 -9.65 -15.79
N GLU A 70 13.16 -8.91 -16.49
CA GLU A 70 13.69 -7.62 -16.03
C GLU A 70 12.56 -6.62 -15.77
N ILE A 71 11.66 -6.43 -16.73
CA ILE A 71 10.49 -5.54 -16.58
C ILE A 71 9.58 -6.03 -15.45
N ARG A 72 9.41 -7.35 -15.31
CA ARG A 72 8.63 -7.96 -14.23
C ARG A 72 9.19 -7.59 -12.86
N GLY A 73 10.51 -7.63 -12.70
CA GLY A 73 11.20 -7.23 -11.47
C GLY A 73 11.02 -5.75 -11.11
N GLU A 74 10.68 -4.90 -12.06
CA GLU A 74 10.46 -3.46 -11.84
C GLU A 74 9.02 -3.09 -11.49
N LEU A 75 8.06 -4.00 -11.69
CA LEU A 75 6.63 -3.76 -11.42
C LEU A 75 6.37 -3.30 -9.99
N ALA A 76 7.14 -3.81 -9.02
CA ALA A 76 7.03 -3.43 -7.62
C ALA A 76 7.39 -1.95 -7.37
N ARG A 77 8.43 -1.45 -8.03
CA ARG A 77 8.83 -0.04 -7.93
C ARG A 77 7.75 0.90 -8.46
N HIS A 78 6.88 0.41 -9.33
CA HIS A 78 5.80 1.21 -9.90
C HIS A 78 4.43 0.92 -9.28
N GLY A 79 4.34 0.07 -8.25
CA GLY A 79 3.07 -0.21 -7.57
C GLY A 79 2.05 -0.99 -8.43
N VAL A 80 2.51 -1.72 -9.46
CA VAL A 80 1.60 -2.47 -10.35
C VAL A 80 0.86 -3.55 -9.57
N GLY A 81 -0.45 -3.67 -9.82
CA GLY A 81 -1.35 -4.60 -9.11
C GLY A 81 -2.01 -4.02 -7.85
N ALA A 82 -1.62 -2.82 -7.41
CA ALA A 82 -2.30 -2.15 -6.28
C ALA A 82 -3.77 -1.82 -6.59
N ASP A 83 -4.61 -1.59 -5.59
CA ASP A 83 -5.90 -0.94 -5.83
C ASP A 83 -5.72 0.59 -5.76
N ASP A 84 -6.34 1.33 -6.68
CA ASP A 84 -6.15 2.79 -6.76
C ASP A 84 -6.76 3.53 -5.57
N ARG A 85 -7.77 2.93 -4.93
CA ARG A 85 -8.52 3.57 -3.83
C ARG A 85 -8.38 2.85 -2.50
N HIS A 86 -7.84 1.63 -2.52
CA HIS A 86 -7.68 0.81 -1.32
C HIS A 86 -6.22 0.48 -1.07
N TRP A 87 -5.83 0.65 0.19
CA TRP A 87 -4.50 0.29 0.63
C TRP A 87 -4.42 -1.21 0.96
N GLY A 88 -3.36 -1.88 0.51
CA GLY A 88 -3.12 -3.28 0.78
C GLY A 88 -1.72 -3.74 0.37
N VAL A 89 -1.54 -5.06 0.32
CA VAL A 89 -0.21 -5.72 0.23
C VAL A 89 0.58 -5.42 -1.04
N LEU A 90 -0.08 -4.93 -2.11
CA LEU A 90 0.56 -4.53 -3.37
C LEU A 90 0.72 -3.01 -3.51
N SER A 91 0.16 -2.22 -2.58
CA SER A 91 0.19 -0.76 -2.58
C SER A 91 1.60 -0.22 -2.36
N GLY A 92 1.78 1.05 -2.73
CA GLY A 92 3.07 1.74 -2.66
C GLY A 92 3.76 1.82 -4.01
N GLY A 93 5.07 2.01 -3.99
CA GLY A 93 5.94 2.21 -5.14
C GLY A 93 7.07 3.18 -4.81
N ASP A 94 7.75 3.64 -5.85
CA ASP A 94 8.79 4.65 -5.75
C ASP A 94 8.19 6.03 -5.48
N THR A 95 8.41 6.50 -4.26
CA THR A 95 7.97 7.82 -3.78
C THR A 95 8.98 8.91 -4.11
N GLY A 96 10.07 8.59 -4.81
CA GLY A 96 11.11 9.53 -5.20
C GLY A 96 11.77 10.19 -3.99
N THR A 97 11.71 11.51 -3.93
CA THR A 97 12.35 12.32 -2.87
C THR A 97 11.70 12.16 -1.49
N PHE A 98 10.56 11.48 -1.38
CA PHE A 98 9.80 11.34 -0.12
C PHE A 98 10.14 10.07 0.68
N GLY A 99 11.27 9.43 0.41
CA GLY A 99 11.74 8.25 1.13
C GLY A 99 12.06 7.04 0.26
N GLY A 100 12.16 7.21 -1.07
CA GLY A 100 12.51 6.14 -2.01
C GLY A 100 11.38 5.14 -2.25
N CYS A 101 11.74 3.87 -2.44
CA CYS A 101 10.77 2.81 -2.71
C CYS A 101 10.05 2.40 -1.42
N PHE A 102 8.74 2.58 -1.37
CA PHE A 102 7.90 2.13 -0.27
C PHE A 102 6.93 1.05 -0.76
N GLY A 103 7.17 -0.21 -0.40
CA GLY A 103 6.32 -1.34 -0.76
C GLY A 103 6.63 -2.56 0.11
N LEU A 104 5.78 -3.58 0.00
CA LEU A 104 5.91 -4.80 0.79
C LEU A 104 7.26 -5.49 0.52
N GLU A 105 7.66 -5.64 -0.75
CA GLU A 105 8.90 -6.29 -1.14
C GLU A 105 10.13 -5.57 -0.56
N HIS A 106 10.17 -4.24 -0.68
CA HIS A 106 11.25 -3.45 -0.11
C HIS A 106 11.33 -3.58 1.42
N THR A 107 10.17 -3.61 2.09
CA THR A 107 10.12 -3.79 3.53
C THR A 107 10.55 -5.20 3.94
N ILE A 108 10.14 -6.20 3.18
CA ILE A 108 10.57 -7.59 3.37
C ILE A 108 12.07 -7.72 3.19
N ASP A 109 12.66 -7.12 2.16
CA ASP A 109 14.10 -7.23 1.91
C ASP A 109 14.90 -6.73 3.11
N GLN A 110 14.54 -5.55 3.63
CA GLN A 110 15.19 -4.97 4.80
C GLN A 110 14.97 -5.80 6.09
N LEU A 111 13.76 -6.33 6.30
CA LEU A 111 13.46 -7.13 7.48
C LEU A 111 14.09 -8.53 7.40
N ALA A 112 14.11 -9.14 6.23
CA ALA A 112 14.70 -10.46 6.02
C ALA A 112 16.22 -10.44 6.14
N GLU A 113 16.86 -9.32 5.78
CA GLU A 113 18.28 -9.09 6.05
C GLU A 113 18.51 -8.93 7.56
N ARG A 114 17.82 -7.98 8.21
CA ARG A 114 17.99 -7.70 9.64
C ARG A 114 17.71 -8.89 10.55
N CYS A 115 16.61 -9.60 10.30
CA CYS A 115 16.14 -10.67 11.17
C CYS A 115 16.67 -12.06 10.75
N ALA A 116 17.56 -12.14 9.75
CA ALA A 116 18.12 -13.42 9.29
C ALA A 116 18.83 -14.19 10.39
N GLU A 117 19.54 -13.49 11.28
CA GLU A 117 20.29 -14.10 12.38
C GLU A 117 19.39 -14.47 13.57
N VAL A 118 18.37 -13.65 13.84
CA VAL A 118 17.46 -13.82 14.98
C VAL A 118 16.43 -14.92 14.71
N ASP A 119 15.80 -14.91 13.53
CA ASP A 119 14.86 -15.93 13.09
C ASP A 119 15.05 -16.26 11.60
N PRO A 120 15.91 -17.25 11.28
CA PRO A 120 16.15 -17.68 9.90
C PRO A 120 14.92 -18.29 9.22
N HIS A 121 13.96 -18.82 9.98
CA HIS A 121 12.75 -19.42 9.41
C HIS A 121 11.77 -18.34 8.97
N TRP A 122 11.55 -17.34 9.82
CA TRP A 122 10.74 -16.16 9.48
C TRP A 122 11.34 -15.38 8.31
N ALA A 123 12.65 -15.14 8.31
CA ALA A 123 13.33 -14.47 7.19
C ALA A 123 13.19 -15.24 5.86
N ARG A 124 13.25 -16.58 5.87
CA ARG A 124 12.98 -17.40 4.68
C ARG A 124 11.52 -17.29 4.23
N THR A 125 10.58 -17.26 5.18
CA THR A 125 9.16 -17.05 4.89
C THR A 125 8.92 -15.70 4.23
N LEU A 126 9.52 -14.63 4.73
CA LEU A 126 9.44 -13.31 4.10
C LEU A 126 10.00 -13.32 2.67
N ARG A 127 11.20 -13.88 2.45
CA ARG A 127 11.78 -13.96 1.10
C ARG A 127 10.88 -14.72 0.12
N ARG A 128 10.19 -15.77 0.58
CA ARG A 128 9.19 -16.46 -0.23
C ARG A 128 8.00 -15.55 -0.54
N ILE A 129 7.46 -14.84 0.45
CA ILE A 129 6.38 -13.86 0.25
C ILE A 129 6.79 -12.80 -0.78
N ALA A 130 8.00 -12.24 -0.71
CA ALA A 130 8.46 -11.25 -1.69
C ALA A 130 8.52 -11.82 -3.12
N ARG A 131 9.03 -13.03 -3.31
CA ARG A 131 9.04 -13.71 -4.62
C ARG A 131 7.62 -13.92 -5.15
N ASP A 132 6.74 -14.45 -4.31
CA ASP A 132 5.35 -14.68 -4.67
C ASP A 132 4.65 -13.36 -5.01
N THR A 133 4.99 -12.26 -4.31
CA THR A 133 4.44 -10.93 -4.57
C THR A 133 4.81 -10.47 -5.99
N THR A 134 6.06 -10.68 -6.42
CA THR A 134 6.50 -10.37 -7.80
C THR A 134 5.68 -11.13 -8.85
N ASP A 135 5.35 -12.40 -8.57
CA ASP A 135 4.53 -13.23 -9.46
C ASP A 135 3.05 -12.81 -9.48
N ILE A 136 2.53 -12.29 -8.36
CA ILE A 136 1.12 -11.91 -8.20
C ILE A 136 0.79 -10.55 -8.81
N ARG A 137 1.75 -9.63 -8.92
CA ARG A 137 1.49 -8.27 -9.44
C ARG A 137 0.82 -8.25 -10.82
N PRO A 138 1.29 -9.02 -11.82
CA PRO A 138 0.59 -9.11 -13.10
C PRO A 138 -0.83 -9.66 -12.97
N LEU A 139 -1.03 -10.72 -12.17
CA LEU A 139 -2.35 -11.33 -11.96
C LEU A 139 -3.33 -10.33 -11.34
N ALA A 140 -2.86 -9.58 -10.34
CA ALA A 140 -3.64 -8.53 -9.69
C ALA A 140 -3.96 -7.36 -10.63
N ALA A 141 -3.03 -7.00 -11.53
CA ALA A 141 -3.25 -5.99 -12.57
C ALA A 141 -4.29 -6.45 -13.62
N ASP A 142 -4.35 -7.76 -13.92
CA ASP A 142 -5.40 -8.38 -14.73
C ASP A 142 -6.73 -8.57 -13.97
N GLY A 143 -6.78 -8.23 -12.67
CA GLY A 143 -7.99 -8.25 -11.86
C GLY A 143 -8.19 -9.50 -11.01
N ASP A 144 -7.20 -10.40 -10.89
CA ASP A 144 -7.27 -11.55 -10.00
C ASP A 144 -7.17 -11.10 -8.53
N ARG A 145 -8.33 -11.03 -7.87
CA ARG A 145 -8.43 -10.66 -6.45
C ARG A 145 -8.18 -11.83 -5.51
N SER A 146 -8.27 -13.07 -5.98
CA SER A 146 -8.03 -14.27 -5.16
C SER A 146 -6.56 -14.36 -4.77
N ALA A 147 -5.66 -14.17 -5.73
CA ALA A 147 -4.22 -14.14 -5.48
C ALA A 147 -3.80 -13.05 -4.48
N VAL A 148 -4.46 -11.88 -4.52
CA VAL A 148 -4.22 -10.78 -3.57
C VAL A 148 -4.72 -11.13 -2.17
N SER A 149 -5.87 -11.81 -2.06
CA SER A 149 -6.40 -12.29 -0.77
C SER A 149 -5.45 -13.30 -0.12
N ASP A 150 -4.98 -14.29 -0.88
CA ASP A 150 -4.05 -15.32 -0.40
C ASP A 150 -2.70 -14.71 0.01
N LEU A 151 -2.23 -13.70 -0.71
CA LEU A 151 -1.05 -12.93 -0.30
C LEU A 151 -1.29 -12.16 1.01
N THR A 152 -2.47 -11.54 1.14
CA THR A 152 -2.84 -10.79 2.36
C THR A 152 -2.87 -11.69 3.59
N GLU A 153 -3.41 -12.90 3.47
CA GLU A 153 -3.40 -13.88 4.57
C GLU A 153 -1.98 -14.31 4.95
N ARG A 154 -1.11 -14.59 3.97
CA ARG A 154 0.29 -14.94 4.22
C ARG A 154 1.06 -13.81 4.91
N VAL A 155 0.86 -12.56 4.50
CA VAL A 155 1.47 -11.39 5.15
C VAL A 155 0.93 -11.24 6.57
N LEU A 156 -0.37 -11.39 6.78
CA LEU A 156 -0.97 -11.35 8.12
C LEU A 156 -0.40 -12.44 9.04
N GLN A 157 -0.19 -13.66 8.53
CA GLN A 157 0.47 -14.72 9.28
C GLN A 157 1.92 -14.33 9.63
N ALA A 158 2.67 -13.76 8.68
CA ALA A 158 4.04 -13.30 8.94
C ALA A 158 4.09 -12.19 9.98
N VAL A 159 3.12 -11.27 10.00
CA VAL A 159 2.98 -10.24 11.04
C VAL A 159 2.74 -10.86 12.42
N ARG A 160 1.86 -11.87 12.52
CA ARG A 160 1.57 -12.54 13.79
C ARG A 160 2.78 -13.27 14.35
N MET A 161 3.62 -13.81 13.46
CA MET A 161 4.84 -14.56 13.79
C MET A 161 6.10 -13.66 13.85
N ALA A 162 5.96 -12.34 13.78
CA ALA A 162 7.11 -11.44 13.78
C ALA A 162 7.97 -11.59 15.06
N PRO A 163 9.31 -11.62 14.93
CA PRO A 163 10.21 -11.87 16.06
C PRO A 163 10.28 -10.71 17.04
N ASP A 164 9.97 -9.49 16.58
CA ASP A 164 9.97 -8.27 17.38
C ASP A 164 8.85 -7.32 16.94
N ASP A 165 8.53 -6.33 17.78
CA ASP A 165 7.44 -5.38 17.52
C ASP A 165 7.73 -4.40 16.40
N ASP A 166 9.01 -4.13 16.10
CA ASP A 166 9.38 -3.29 14.99
C ASP A 166 9.10 -3.97 13.64
N ALA A 167 9.48 -5.23 13.49
CA ALA A 167 9.15 -6.08 12.36
C ALA A 167 7.63 -6.19 12.18
N ARG A 168 6.90 -6.43 13.29
CA ARG A 168 5.43 -6.48 13.31
C ARG A 168 4.83 -5.17 12.79
N ARG A 169 5.28 -4.02 13.32
CA ARG A 169 4.78 -2.68 12.93
C ARG A 169 5.04 -2.39 11.46
N ARG A 170 6.28 -2.63 11.01
CA ARG A 170 6.71 -2.38 9.63
C ARG A 170 5.99 -3.23 8.59
N LEU A 171 5.61 -4.46 8.92
CA LEU A 171 4.78 -5.28 8.02
C LEU A 171 3.29 -4.92 8.10
N THR A 172 2.79 -4.56 9.28
CA THR A 172 1.38 -4.23 9.51
C THR A 172 0.91 -3.08 8.62
N ILE A 173 1.76 -2.10 8.35
CA ILE A 173 1.42 -0.96 7.51
C ILE A 173 0.99 -1.36 6.09
N HIS A 174 1.49 -2.48 5.56
CA HIS A 174 1.16 -2.99 4.21
C HIS A 174 -0.16 -3.77 4.16
N LEU A 175 -0.77 -4.05 5.31
CA LEU A 175 -2.07 -4.71 5.35
C LEU A 175 -3.22 -3.71 5.17
N PRO A 176 -4.34 -4.15 4.58
CA PRO A 176 -5.61 -3.41 4.63
C PRO A 176 -6.03 -3.12 6.08
N GLY A 177 -6.63 -1.95 6.32
CA GLY A 177 -6.98 -1.50 7.68
C GLY A 177 -7.91 -2.45 8.44
N GLU A 178 -8.73 -3.19 7.71
CA GLU A 178 -9.72 -4.15 8.20
C GLU A 178 -9.09 -5.42 8.78
N VAL A 179 -7.86 -5.75 8.37
CA VAL A 179 -7.17 -6.98 8.80
C VAL A 179 -5.91 -6.72 9.63
N ARG A 180 -5.48 -5.45 9.77
CA ARG A 180 -4.36 -5.08 10.66
C ARG A 180 -4.62 -5.61 12.08
N PRO A 181 -3.63 -6.26 12.73
CA PRO A 181 -3.78 -6.72 14.11
C PRO A 181 -4.04 -5.55 15.06
N VAL A 182 -4.97 -5.73 15.99
CA VAL A 182 -5.24 -4.75 17.06
C VAL A 182 -4.12 -4.86 18.10
N PRO A 183 -3.40 -3.77 18.40
CA PRO A 183 -2.37 -3.79 19.44
C PRO A 183 -2.99 -3.85 20.83
N ALA A 184 -2.26 -4.46 21.77
CA ALA A 184 -2.65 -4.49 23.18
C ALA A 184 -2.61 -3.11 23.83
N ASP A 185 -1.67 -2.25 23.40
CA ASP A 185 -1.60 -0.85 23.81
C ASP A 185 -1.92 0.04 22.59
N PRO A 186 -3.00 0.85 22.63
CA PRO A 186 -3.32 1.77 21.56
C PRO A 186 -2.21 2.78 21.24
N THR A 187 -1.36 3.13 22.20
CA THR A 187 -0.28 4.12 21.99
C THR A 187 0.74 3.66 20.95
N THR A 188 0.84 2.36 20.66
CA THR A 188 1.72 1.84 19.61
C THR A 188 1.29 2.23 18.20
N LEU A 189 0.07 2.77 18.04
CA LEU A 189 -0.39 3.33 16.77
C LEU A 189 0.13 4.75 16.51
N LEU A 190 0.75 5.40 17.50
CA LEU A 190 1.43 6.67 17.28
C LEU A 190 2.60 6.42 16.34
N GLU A 191 2.55 7.07 15.17
CA GLU A 191 3.63 7.02 14.19
C GLU A 191 4.08 8.44 13.90
N ARG A 192 5.35 8.72 14.21
CA ARG A 192 5.94 10.05 14.01
C ARG A 192 6.79 10.10 12.75
N GLN A 193 7.16 8.94 12.20
CA GLN A 193 8.07 8.84 11.08
C GLN A 193 7.61 7.75 10.10
N GLY A 194 7.52 8.11 8.83
CA GLY A 194 7.20 7.16 7.78
C GLY A 194 6.25 7.75 6.74
N PRO A 195 5.66 6.88 5.89
CA PRO A 195 4.77 7.31 4.81
C PRO A 195 3.42 7.83 5.32
N VAL A 196 3.05 7.46 6.54
CA VAL A 196 1.91 8.01 7.26
C VAL A 196 2.33 8.32 8.69
N THR A 197 2.02 9.53 9.13
CA THR A 197 2.14 9.95 10.53
C THR A 197 0.77 10.00 11.16
N VAL A 198 0.69 9.59 12.43
CA VAL A 198 -0.53 9.54 13.22
C VAL A 198 -0.23 10.11 14.59
N GLN A 199 -0.92 11.19 14.94
CA GLN A 199 -0.79 11.83 16.24
C GLN A 199 -2.15 11.89 16.93
N PHE A 200 -2.19 11.41 18.16
CA PHE A 200 -3.34 11.52 19.05
C PHE A 200 -2.89 11.50 20.50
N GLU A 201 -3.80 11.88 21.39
CA GLU A 201 -3.62 11.81 22.84
C GLU A 201 -4.73 10.93 23.44
N ILE A 202 -4.39 10.12 24.44
CA ILE A 202 -5.37 9.28 25.14
C ILE A 202 -5.70 9.95 26.48
N TYR A 203 -6.99 10.26 26.67
CA TYR A 203 -7.54 10.80 27.90
C TYR A 203 -8.63 9.85 28.42
N ALA A 204 -8.31 9.09 29.47
CA ALA A 204 -9.19 8.06 30.02
C ALA A 204 -9.69 7.10 28.92
N SER A 205 -10.99 7.14 28.57
CA SER A 205 -11.62 6.31 27.54
C SER A 205 -11.81 7.05 26.21
N THR A 206 -11.01 8.08 25.93
CA THR A 206 -11.12 8.92 24.73
C THR A 206 -9.78 9.09 24.04
N ILE A 207 -9.74 8.80 22.74
CA ILE A 207 -8.67 9.15 21.81
C ILE A 207 -9.00 10.52 21.22
N LYS A 208 -8.19 11.53 21.53
CA LYS A 208 -8.23 12.82 20.86
C LYS A 208 -7.28 12.78 19.66
N LEU A 209 -7.83 12.54 18.47
CA LEU A 209 -7.09 12.52 17.21
C LEU A 209 -6.72 13.95 16.79
N ASP A 210 -5.44 14.19 16.63
CA ASP A 210 -4.91 15.48 16.18
C ASP A 210 -4.82 15.50 14.65
N HIS A 211 -3.99 14.63 14.08
CA HIS A 211 -3.86 14.53 12.62
C HIS A 211 -3.41 13.14 12.14
N ILE A 212 -3.73 12.87 10.87
CA ILE A 212 -3.18 11.76 10.07
C ILE A 212 -2.62 12.38 8.78
N ASP A 213 -1.32 12.34 8.61
CA ASP A 213 -0.67 12.87 7.42
C ASP A 213 -0.03 11.78 6.59
N VAL A 214 -0.32 11.79 5.29
CA VAL A 214 0.24 10.87 4.31
C VAL A 214 1.15 11.65 3.39
N ILE A 215 2.33 11.08 3.11
CA ILE A 215 3.28 11.67 2.18
C ILE A 215 2.63 11.89 0.81
N PRO A 216 2.94 13.00 0.09
CA PRO A 216 2.23 13.37 -1.13
C PRO A 216 2.09 12.25 -2.19
N PRO A 217 3.12 11.42 -2.47
CA PRO A 217 3.02 10.38 -3.50
C PRO A 217 2.01 9.26 -3.18
N LEU A 218 1.70 9.03 -1.89
CA LEU A 218 0.82 7.95 -1.45
C LEU A 218 -0.58 8.43 -1.05
N ARG A 219 -0.86 9.74 -1.21
CA ARG A 219 -2.19 10.29 -0.98
C ARG A 219 -3.18 9.67 -1.96
N ARG A 220 -4.45 9.61 -1.56
CA ARG A 220 -5.57 9.05 -2.35
C ARG A 220 -5.49 7.56 -2.70
N MET A 221 -4.42 6.86 -2.31
CA MET A 221 -4.28 5.40 -2.46
C MET A 221 -4.86 4.60 -1.28
N GLY A 222 -5.64 5.26 -0.41
CA GLY A 222 -6.29 4.63 0.74
C GLY A 222 -5.42 4.43 1.98
N LEU A 223 -4.15 4.85 2.02
CA LEU A 223 -3.27 4.66 3.19
C LEU A 223 -3.81 5.35 4.45
N GLY A 224 -4.28 6.60 4.31
CA GLY A 224 -4.92 7.35 5.39
C GLY A 224 -6.19 6.66 5.88
N THR A 225 -7.03 6.19 4.96
CA THR A 225 -8.26 5.43 5.28
C THR A 225 -7.94 4.13 6.01
N ALA A 226 -6.98 3.33 5.55
CA ALA A 226 -6.58 2.09 6.22
C ALA A 226 -6.05 2.36 7.64
N THR A 227 -5.34 3.47 7.81
CA THR A 227 -4.82 3.91 9.11
C THR A 227 -5.92 4.36 10.04
N LEU A 228 -6.87 5.17 9.56
CA LEU A 228 -8.05 5.57 10.34
C LEU A 228 -8.92 4.36 10.71
N ARG A 229 -9.13 3.40 9.80
CA ARG A 229 -9.87 2.16 10.08
C ARG A 229 -9.19 1.31 11.15
N HIS A 230 -7.87 1.21 11.11
CA HIS A 230 -7.11 0.50 12.12
C HIS A 230 -7.22 1.17 13.50
N LEU A 231 -7.17 2.50 13.54
CA LEU A 231 -7.41 3.27 14.76
C LEU A 231 -8.84 3.04 15.29
N CYS A 232 -9.85 3.09 14.42
CA CYS A 232 -11.25 2.83 14.80
C CYS A 232 -11.42 1.44 15.40
N ARG A 233 -10.90 0.40 14.74
CA ARG A 233 -10.96 -0.98 15.25
C ARG A 233 -10.24 -1.15 16.58
N THR A 234 -9.13 -0.46 16.75
CA THR A 234 -8.39 -0.45 18.01
C THR A 234 -9.20 0.25 19.09
N ALA A 235 -9.80 1.41 18.81
CA ALA A 235 -10.69 2.08 19.74
C ALA A 235 -11.88 1.20 20.15
N ASP A 236 -12.49 0.50 19.20
CA ASP A 236 -13.61 -0.42 19.46
C ASP A 236 -13.21 -1.58 20.38
N ALA A 237 -12.06 -2.21 20.13
CA ALA A 237 -11.53 -3.30 20.96
C ALA A 237 -11.21 -2.88 22.40
N HIS A 238 -10.87 -1.60 22.59
CA HIS A 238 -10.55 -1.03 23.89
C HIS A 238 -11.70 -0.21 24.51
N GLY A 239 -12.88 -0.21 23.87
CA GLY A 239 -14.05 0.54 24.37
C GLY A 239 -13.87 2.06 24.41
N MET A 240 -13.03 2.62 23.54
CA MET A 240 -12.68 4.04 23.52
C MET A 240 -13.50 4.85 22.50
N HIS A 241 -13.76 6.10 22.84
CA HIS A 241 -14.32 7.09 21.91
C HIS A 241 -13.20 7.71 21.09
N ILE A 242 -13.49 8.12 19.85
CA ILE A 242 -12.57 8.95 19.07
C ILE A 242 -13.19 10.33 18.90
N VAL A 243 -12.44 11.36 19.23
CA VAL A 243 -12.80 12.77 19.01
C VAL A 243 -11.71 13.42 18.17
N ALA A 244 -12.09 14.14 17.12
CA ALA A 244 -11.16 14.96 16.34
C ALA A 244 -11.79 16.32 16.02
N GLN A 245 -10.96 17.24 15.54
CA GLN A 245 -11.40 18.55 15.08
C GLN A 245 -11.01 18.73 13.62
N LEU A 246 -11.95 19.16 12.78
CA LEU A 246 -11.72 19.54 11.40
C LEU A 246 -11.16 20.96 11.39
N VAL A 247 -9.85 21.06 11.61
CA VAL A 247 -9.16 22.35 11.52
C VAL A 247 -8.92 22.67 10.05
N PRO A 248 -9.39 23.83 9.53
CA PRO A 248 -8.96 24.29 8.22
C PRO A 248 -7.47 24.65 8.31
N THR A 249 -6.63 23.83 7.67
CA THR A 249 -5.18 24.00 7.63
C THR A 249 -4.76 25.20 6.81
N PHE A 250 -5.62 25.66 5.88
CA PHE A 250 -5.42 26.83 5.05
C PHE A 250 -6.65 27.74 5.14
N ARG A 251 -6.41 29.04 5.33
CA ARG A 251 -7.47 30.05 5.50
C ARG A 251 -8.35 30.28 4.26
N ASP A 252 -7.97 29.73 3.11
CA ASP A 252 -8.56 30.06 1.80
C ASP A 252 -9.15 28.85 1.03
N ASP A 253 -9.26 27.66 1.65
CA ASP A 253 -9.86 26.48 1.00
C ASP A 253 -11.15 26.03 1.70
N ASP A 254 -12.23 26.74 1.41
CA ASP A 254 -13.60 26.46 1.91
C ASP A 254 -14.11 25.06 1.49
N SER A 255 -13.44 24.37 0.56
CA SER A 255 -13.83 23.04 0.07
C SER A 255 -13.24 21.88 0.88
N ALA A 256 -12.20 22.12 1.67
CA ALA A 256 -11.49 21.08 2.41
C ALA A 256 -12.32 20.48 3.57
N VAL A 257 -13.05 21.32 4.31
CA VAL A 257 -13.83 20.89 5.47
C VAL A 257 -14.97 19.94 5.08
N PRO A 258 -15.80 20.22 4.04
CA PRO A 258 -16.82 19.28 3.57
C PRO A 258 -16.25 17.93 3.10
N ILE A 259 -15.09 17.91 2.45
CA ILE A 259 -14.47 16.67 1.97
C ILE A 259 -13.99 15.82 3.15
N LEU A 260 -13.31 16.42 4.12
CA LEU A 260 -12.89 15.72 5.34
C LEU A 260 -14.10 15.24 6.15
N ALA A 261 -15.13 16.08 6.28
CA ALA A 261 -16.39 15.71 6.93
C ALA A 261 -17.01 14.47 6.28
N ARG A 262 -17.06 14.40 4.94
CA ARG A 262 -17.53 13.23 4.21
C ARG A 262 -16.67 11.99 4.51
N TRP A 263 -15.35 12.12 4.45
CA TRP A 263 -14.43 11.01 4.72
C TRP A 263 -14.61 10.44 6.14
N PHE A 264 -14.77 11.29 7.15
CA PHE A 264 -15.08 10.86 8.52
C PHE A 264 -16.46 10.19 8.63
N ARG A 265 -17.50 10.73 7.97
CA ARG A 265 -18.83 10.08 7.93
C ARG A 265 -18.79 8.68 7.34
N GLU A 266 -18.01 8.48 6.27
CA GLU A 266 -17.82 7.15 5.67
C GLU A 266 -17.16 6.14 6.62
N GLN A 267 -16.45 6.60 7.65
CA GLN A 267 -15.88 5.74 8.71
C GLN A 267 -16.78 5.63 9.96
N GLY A 268 -18.01 6.17 9.90
CA GLY A 268 -18.99 6.09 10.99
C GLY A 268 -18.85 7.17 12.06
N PHE A 269 -18.22 8.31 11.76
CA PHE A 269 -18.18 9.46 12.67
C PHE A 269 -19.42 10.34 12.51
N GLU A 270 -19.91 10.85 13.63
CA GLU A 270 -20.84 11.96 13.68
C GLU A 270 -20.06 13.28 13.52
N VAL A 271 -20.47 14.10 12.54
CA VAL A 271 -19.77 15.34 12.19
C VAL A 271 -20.66 16.54 12.49
N THR A 272 -20.21 17.40 13.41
CA THR A 272 -20.85 18.66 13.76
C THR A 272 -20.06 19.82 13.14
N GLU A 273 -20.55 20.36 12.02
CA GLU A 273 -19.84 21.35 11.19
C GLU A 273 -19.80 22.77 11.79
N ARG A 274 -20.56 23.06 12.85
CA ARG A 274 -20.58 24.39 13.49
C ARG A 274 -19.30 24.65 14.29
N LEU A 275 -18.62 25.77 14.03
CA LEU A 275 -17.42 26.28 14.74
C LEU A 275 -16.23 25.29 14.79
N GLY A 276 -15.60 25.04 13.64
CA GLY A 276 -14.36 24.25 13.56
C GLY A 276 -14.56 22.74 13.45
N GLY A 277 -15.77 22.28 13.10
CA GLY A 277 -16.05 20.92 12.68
C GLY A 277 -15.63 19.83 13.67
N ARG A 278 -16.38 19.63 14.76
CA ARG A 278 -16.09 18.53 15.70
C ARG A 278 -16.56 17.20 15.10
N VAL A 279 -15.71 16.18 15.14
CA VAL A 279 -16.07 14.80 14.78
C VAL A 279 -15.96 13.88 15.98
N VAL A 280 -16.96 13.03 16.17
CA VAL A 280 -17.02 12.08 17.28
C VAL A 280 -17.44 10.71 16.75
N ARG A 281 -16.77 9.66 17.23
CA ARG A 281 -17.18 8.27 17.01
C ARG A 281 -17.21 7.56 18.34
N ALA A 282 -18.39 7.04 18.68
CA ALA A 282 -18.56 6.15 19.82
C ALA A 282 -17.97 4.76 19.50
N PRO A 283 -17.50 4.00 20.50
CA PRO A 283 -17.07 2.63 20.26
C PRO A 283 -18.25 1.81 19.75
N SER A 284 -18.06 1.15 18.61
CA SER A 284 -19.02 0.16 18.15
C SER A 284 -18.89 -1.10 18.99
N SER A 285 -20.02 -1.66 19.47
CA SER A 285 -20.00 -2.98 20.09
C SER A 285 -19.48 -4.00 19.09
N ILE A 286 -18.41 -4.70 19.45
CA ILE A 286 -17.94 -5.88 18.71
C ILE A 286 -19.07 -6.92 18.80
N ARG A 287 -19.72 -7.21 17.67
CA ARG A 287 -20.64 -8.35 17.56
C ARG A 287 -19.86 -9.62 17.26
#